data_AF-A0A0B1YZJ7-F1
#
_entry.id   AF-A0A0B1YZJ7-F1
#
_cell.length_a   1.000
_cell.length_b   1.000
_cell.length_c   1.000
_cell.angle_alpha   90.00
_cell.angle_beta   90.00
_cell.angle_gamma   90.00
#
_symmetry.space_group_name_H-M   'P 1'
#
loop_
_entity.id
_entity.type
_entity.pdbx_description
1 polymer ?
#
loop_
_entity_poly.entity_id
_entity_poly.type
_entity_poly.pdbx_seq_one_letter_code
_entity_poly.pdbx_strand_id
1 'polypeptide(L)'
;MGAAMKENTGERRRAVIDDIVMKHAMGTETLGTAIRRLRLEVTGLDQDTFAVMCNMSTKALYQIEKDKGNPTLSTLESILRKFGLRLGLTMAATSLYAPSFGQQAPASNGPARGVNPKRQSAARFSSVATARAAAKAKNDGKGRPNE
;
A
#
# COMPACT_ATOMS: atom_id res chain seq x y z
N MET A 1 -23.11 21.64 5.16
CA MET A 1 -22.58 20.76 6.25
C MET A 1 -22.65 19.25 5.95
N GLY A 2 -23.50 18.74 5.05
CA GLY A 2 -23.71 17.27 4.89
C GLY A 2 -22.62 16.42 4.21
N ALA A 3 -21.41 16.94 3.96
CA ALA A 3 -20.33 16.21 3.27
C ALA A 3 -19.39 15.48 4.25
N ALA A 4 -18.70 16.22 5.13
CA ALA A 4 -17.64 15.72 6.01
C ALA A 4 -18.05 14.53 6.92
N MET A 5 -19.34 14.42 7.27
CA MET A 5 -19.85 13.31 8.10
C MET A 5 -19.96 11.99 7.31
N LYS A 6 -20.17 12.04 5.99
CA LYS A 6 -20.16 10.85 5.11
C LYS A 6 -18.74 10.38 4.85
N GLU A 7 -17.82 11.32 4.69
CA GLU A 7 -16.38 11.11 4.54
C GLU A 7 -15.82 10.34 5.74
N ASN A 8 -16.01 10.87 6.96
CA ASN A 8 -15.66 10.21 8.23
C ASN A 8 -16.30 8.81 8.38
N THR A 9 -17.53 8.62 7.90
CA THR A 9 -18.21 7.30 7.95
C THR A 9 -17.52 6.27 7.05
N GLY A 10 -17.11 6.69 5.84
CA GLY A 10 -16.36 5.83 4.90
C GLY A 10 -14.97 5.46 5.42
N GLU A 11 -14.24 6.46 5.94
CA GLU A 11 -12.92 6.27 6.55
C GLU A 11 -12.98 5.38 7.79
N ARG A 12 -13.95 5.62 8.69
CA ARG A 12 -14.15 4.79 9.88
C ARG A 12 -14.49 3.35 9.53
N ARG A 13 -15.37 3.13 8.54
CA ARG A 13 -15.71 1.80 8.03
C ARG A 13 -14.47 1.08 7.48
N ARG A 14 -13.61 1.78 6.74
CA ARG A 14 -12.35 1.23 6.23
C ARG A 14 -11.38 0.87 7.36
N ALA A 15 -11.15 1.77 8.32
CA ALA A 15 -10.24 1.53 9.44
C ALA A 15 -10.64 0.31 10.28
N VAL A 16 -11.95 0.06 10.45
CA VAL A 16 -12.46 -1.15 11.10
C VAL A 16 -12.19 -2.41 10.27
N ILE A 17 -12.38 -2.37 8.95
CA ILE A 17 -12.05 -3.50 8.06
C ILE A 17 -10.54 -3.80 8.11
N ASP A 18 -9.70 -2.78 8.03
CA ASP A 18 -8.24 -2.93 8.03
C ASP A 18 -7.73 -3.50 9.37
N ASP A 19 -8.31 -3.13 10.52
CA ASP A 19 -8.04 -3.74 11.84
C ASP A 19 -8.44 -5.23 11.90
N ILE A 20 -9.63 -5.59 11.41
CA ILE A 20 -10.10 -6.98 11.38
C ILE A 20 -9.20 -7.84 10.49
N VAL A 21 -8.84 -7.34 9.31
CA VAL A 21 -7.94 -8.04 8.37
C VAL A 21 -6.55 -8.21 8.98
N MET A 22 -6.00 -7.18 9.64
CA MET A 22 -4.69 -7.26 10.30
C MET A 22 -4.68 -8.30 11.43
N LYS A 23 -5.65 -8.26 12.34
CA LYS A 23 -5.72 -9.22 13.47
C LYS A 23 -5.92 -10.65 13.00
N HIS A 24 -6.72 -10.86 11.95
CA HIS A 24 -6.85 -12.19 11.36
C HIS A 24 -5.55 -12.66 10.69
N ALA A 25 -4.87 -11.79 9.93
CA ALA A 25 -3.61 -12.10 9.26
C ALA A 25 -2.45 -12.36 10.25
N MET A 26 -2.47 -11.75 11.43
CA MET A 26 -1.53 -12.00 12.54
C MET A 26 -1.94 -13.20 13.42
N GLY A 27 -3.04 -13.90 13.11
CA GLY A 27 -3.53 -15.06 13.86
C GLY A 27 -4.10 -14.73 15.25
N THR A 28 -4.33 -13.45 15.58
CA THR A 28 -4.87 -13.03 16.88
C THR A 28 -6.39 -13.12 16.97
N GLU A 29 -7.09 -13.12 15.82
CA GLU A 29 -8.52 -13.36 15.69
C GLU A 29 -8.82 -14.49 14.70
N THR A 30 -9.74 -15.39 15.06
CA THR A 30 -10.20 -16.48 14.18
C THR A 30 -11.01 -15.94 12.99
N LEU A 31 -11.18 -16.73 11.93
CA LEU A 31 -11.99 -16.32 10.78
C LEU A 31 -13.46 -16.13 11.14
N GLY A 32 -14.01 -16.95 12.05
CA GLY A 32 -15.34 -16.77 12.62
C GLY A 32 -15.48 -15.47 13.41
N THR A 33 -14.45 -15.13 14.22
CA THR A 33 -14.39 -13.84 14.94
C THR A 33 -14.35 -12.67 13.95
N ALA A 34 -13.49 -12.72 12.93
CA ALA A 34 -13.38 -11.69 11.90
C ALA A 34 -14.71 -11.47 11.16
N ILE A 35 -15.39 -12.54 10.74
CA ILE A 35 -16.72 -12.47 10.09
C ILE A 35 -17.77 -11.86 11.03
N ARG A 36 -17.78 -12.24 12.31
CA ARG A 36 -18.69 -11.67 13.32
C ARG A 36 -18.44 -10.18 13.54
N ARG A 37 -17.17 -9.73 13.51
CA ARG A 37 -16.81 -8.30 13.60
C ARG A 37 -17.19 -7.53 12.33
N LEU A 38 -16.99 -8.10 11.15
CA LEU A 38 -17.47 -7.54 9.88
C LEU A 38 -19.01 -7.40 9.85
N ARG A 39 -19.75 -8.28 10.53
CA ARG A 39 -21.18 -8.06 10.76
C ARG A 39 -21.43 -6.90 11.74
N LEU A 40 -20.96 -7.01 12.97
CA LEU A 40 -21.36 -6.09 14.05
C LEU A 40 -20.79 -4.67 13.91
N GLU A 41 -19.54 -4.51 13.46
CA GLU A 41 -18.83 -3.22 13.45
C GLU A 41 -18.86 -2.53 12.07
N VAL A 42 -19.13 -3.26 11.00
CA VAL A 42 -19.07 -2.75 9.62
C VAL A 42 -20.44 -2.69 8.92
N THR A 43 -21.42 -3.54 9.30
CA THR A 43 -22.82 -3.41 8.83
C THR A 43 -23.82 -3.08 9.94
N GLY A 44 -23.51 -3.38 11.21
CA GLY A 44 -24.40 -3.16 12.34
C GLY A 44 -25.59 -4.14 12.41
N LEU A 45 -25.58 -5.20 11.60
CA LEU A 45 -26.71 -6.12 11.46
C LEU A 45 -26.75 -7.20 12.55
N ASP A 46 -27.97 -7.59 12.92
CA ASP A 46 -28.24 -8.82 13.65
C ASP A 46 -27.87 -10.08 12.82
N GLN A 47 -27.91 -11.25 13.44
CA GLN A 47 -27.42 -12.48 12.81
C GLN A 47 -28.37 -13.00 11.71
N ASP A 48 -29.68 -12.79 11.82
CA ASP A 48 -30.66 -13.24 10.82
C ASP A 48 -30.61 -12.36 9.56
N THR A 49 -30.67 -11.03 9.72
CA THR A 49 -30.59 -10.10 8.58
C THR A 49 -29.28 -10.23 7.82
N PHE A 50 -28.16 -10.48 8.52
CA PHE A 50 -26.87 -10.73 7.87
C PHE A 50 -26.81 -12.09 7.16
N ALA A 51 -27.41 -13.15 7.72
CA ALA A 51 -27.47 -14.45 7.06
C ALA A 51 -28.25 -14.36 5.73
N VAL A 52 -29.37 -13.61 5.72
CA VAL A 52 -30.12 -13.28 4.50
C VAL A 52 -29.26 -12.47 3.51
N MET A 53 -28.54 -11.43 3.96
CA MET A 53 -27.63 -10.64 3.12
C MET A 53 -26.52 -11.50 2.47
N CYS A 54 -26.06 -12.54 3.17
CA CYS A 54 -25.09 -13.53 2.71
C CYS A 54 -25.71 -14.75 2.00
N ASN A 55 -27.03 -14.78 1.81
CA ASN A 55 -27.80 -15.86 1.18
C ASN A 55 -27.54 -17.25 1.80
N MET A 56 -27.60 -17.33 3.13
CA MET A 56 -27.43 -18.56 3.92
C MET A 56 -28.33 -18.58 5.15
N SER A 57 -28.44 -19.72 5.83
CA SER A 57 -29.22 -19.82 7.06
C SER A 57 -28.48 -19.25 8.26
N THR A 58 -29.20 -18.67 9.22
CA THR A 58 -28.65 -18.16 10.48
C THR A 58 -27.88 -19.24 11.25
N LYS A 59 -28.34 -20.49 11.20
CA LYS A 59 -27.63 -21.64 11.77
C LYS A 59 -26.26 -21.84 11.12
N ALA A 60 -26.14 -21.73 9.79
CA ALA A 60 -24.86 -21.85 9.10
C ALA A 60 -23.92 -20.69 9.47
N LEU A 61 -24.42 -19.45 9.41
CA LEU A 61 -23.66 -18.27 9.83
C LEU A 61 -23.18 -18.38 11.30
N TYR A 62 -24.03 -18.83 12.22
CA TYR A 62 -23.67 -19.05 13.62
C TYR A 62 -22.54 -20.08 13.78
N GLN A 63 -22.55 -21.18 13.01
CA GLN A 63 -21.45 -22.16 13.06
C GLN A 63 -20.14 -21.58 12.49
N ILE A 64 -20.21 -20.69 11.50
CA ILE A 64 -19.05 -19.94 10.98
C ILE A 64 -18.54 -18.95 12.04
N GLU A 65 -19.39 -18.09 12.60
CA GLU A 65 -19.06 -17.08 13.64
C GLU A 65 -18.61 -17.68 15.00
N LYS A 66 -18.64 -19.01 15.14
CA LYS A 66 -18.17 -19.75 16.31
C LYS A 66 -16.99 -20.68 16.00
N ASP A 67 -16.50 -20.70 14.77
CA ASP A 67 -15.45 -21.61 14.28
C ASP A 67 -15.79 -23.09 14.53
N LYS A 68 -17.08 -23.45 14.46
CA LYS A 68 -17.62 -24.80 14.69
C LYS A 68 -18.16 -25.47 13.43
N GLY A 69 -18.33 -24.72 12.34
CA GLY A 69 -18.69 -25.24 11.02
C GLY A 69 -17.45 -25.48 10.15
N ASN A 70 -17.60 -26.33 9.14
CA ASN A 70 -16.62 -26.48 8.05
C ASN A 70 -17.22 -25.88 6.74
N PRO A 71 -17.23 -24.53 6.59
CA PRO A 71 -17.74 -23.88 5.39
C PRO A 71 -16.82 -24.11 4.18
N THR A 72 -17.38 -24.19 2.98
CA THR A 72 -16.56 -24.25 1.77
C THR A 72 -15.82 -22.92 1.54
N LEU A 73 -14.69 -22.96 0.83
CA LEU A 73 -13.99 -21.73 0.41
C LEU A 73 -14.89 -20.78 -0.39
N SER A 74 -15.82 -21.32 -1.19
CA SER A 74 -16.83 -20.54 -1.92
C SER A 74 -17.80 -19.81 -0.98
N THR A 75 -18.23 -20.47 0.10
CA THR A 75 -19.06 -19.89 1.17
C THR A 75 -18.33 -18.78 1.92
N LEU A 76 -17.03 -18.92 2.14
CA LEU A 76 -16.21 -17.87 2.78
C LEU A 76 -15.97 -16.68 1.84
N GLU A 77 -15.62 -16.93 0.57
CA GLU A 77 -15.50 -15.87 -0.43
C GLU A 77 -16.81 -15.11 -0.64
N SER A 78 -17.98 -15.76 -0.64
CA SER A 78 -19.26 -15.09 -0.89
C SER A 78 -19.65 -14.10 0.22
N ILE A 79 -19.25 -14.37 1.47
CA ILE A 79 -19.32 -13.40 2.59
C ILE A 79 -18.31 -12.28 2.36
N LEU A 80 -17.02 -12.61 2.21
CA LEU A 80 -15.93 -11.63 2.14
C LEU A 80 -16.09 -10.63 0.99
N ARG A 81 -16.58 -11.09 -0.17
CA ARG A 81 -16.86 -10.23 -1.34
C ARG A 81 -17.87 -9.12 -1.07
N LYS A 82 -18.77 -9.26 -0.07
CA LYS A 82 -19.70 -8.18 0.38
C LYS A 82 -18.97 -6.97 0.98
N PHE A 83 -17.71 -7.16 1.38
CA PHE A 83 -16.84 -6.14 1.98
C PHE A 83 -15.71 -5.69 1.04
N GLY A 84 -15.66 -6.21 -0.19
CA GLY A 84 -14.51 -6.05 -1.09
C GLY A 84 -13.29 -6.93 -0.73
N LEU A 85 -13.45 -7.85 0.22
CA LEU A 85 -12.39 -8.75 0.69
C LEU A 85 -12.34 -10.04 -0.13
N ARG A 86 -11.19 -10.70 -0.11
CA ARG A 86 -10.97 -12.07 -0.60
C ARG A 86 -10.09 -12.83 0.38
N LEU A 87 -10.21 -14.15 0.39
CA LEU A 87 -9.28 -15.02 1.14
C LEU A 87 -7.98 -15.19 0.34
N GLY A 88 -6.86 -15.38 1.04
CA GLY A 88 -5.53 -15.56 0.46
C GLY A 88 -4.61 -16.33 1.40
N LEU A 89 -3.43 -16.71 0.91
CA LEU A 89 -2.40 -17.39 1.70
C LEU A 89 -1.45 -16.38 2.33
N THR A 90 -0.92 -16.72 3.51
CA THR A 90 0.13 -15.94 4.21
C THR A 90 1.17 -16.88 4.80
N MET A 91 2.33 -16.35 5.18
CA MET A 91 3.42 -17.10 5.80
C MET A 91 3.14 -17.32 7.29
N ALA A 92 2.95 -18.58 7.70
CA ALA A 92 2.62 -18.95 9.08
C ALA A 92 3.66 -18.52 10.14
N ALA A 93 4.90 -18.19 9.73
CA ALA A 93 5.96 -17.72 10.60
C ALA A 93 6.04 -16.18 10.74
N THR A 94 5.28 -15.41 9.95
CA THR A 94 5.47 -13.95 9.84
C THR A 94 4.66 -13.18 10.89
N SER A 95 5.12 -13.25 12.14
CA SER A 95 4.70 -12.38 13.26
C SER A 95 5.22 -10.92 13.10
N LEU A 96 5.20 -10.40 11.87
CA LEU A 96 5.64 -9.05 11.48
C LEU A 96 4.83 -8.49 10.30
N TYR A 97 3.59 -8.94 10.08
CA TYR A 97 2.70 -8.32 9.07
C TYR A 97 2.18 -6.96 9.55
N ALA A 98 3.06 -5.94 9.49
CA ALA A 98 2.65 -4.55 9.44
C ALA A 98 2.37 -4.18 7.97
N PRO A 99 1.10 -4.01 7.56
CA PRO A 99 0.80 -3.70 6.17
C PRO A 99 1.19 -2.26 5.84
N SER A 100 2.23 -2.09 5.01
CA SER A 100 2.65 -0.79 4.46
C SER A 100 1.66 -0.27 3.40
N PHE A 101 0.39 -0.06 3.77
CA PHE A 101 -0.66 0.55 2.94
C PHE A 101 -0.43 2.07 2.74
N GLY A 102 0.74 2.46 2.22
CA GLY A 102 1.07 3.87 2.12
C GLY A 102 2.49 4.25 1.70
N GLN A 103 3.09 3.60 0.70
CA GLN A 103 4.01 4.36 -0.16
C GLN A 103 3.18 5.24 -1.11
N GLN A 104 2.59 6.31 -0.57
CA GLN A 104 2.29 7.47 -1.40
C GLN A 104 3.63 8.00 -1.90
N ALA A 105 3.82 8.07 -3.21
CA ALA A 105 5.06 8.58 -3.78
C ALA A 105 5.31 10.00 -3.26
N PRO A 106 6.56 10.35 -2.86
CA PRO A 106 6.85 11.68 -2.37
C PRO A 106 6.45 12.71 -3.42
N ALA A 107 5.79 13.78 -2.98
CA ALA A 107 5.28 14.82 -3.87
C ALA A 107 6.39 15.31 -4.81
N SER A 108 6.06 15.46 -6.09
CA SER A 108 7.02 15.90 -7.09
C SER A 108 7.54 17.29 -6.74
N ASN A 109 8.84 17.37 -6.44
CA ASN A 109 9.59 18.63 -6.37
C ASN A 109 9.74 19.23 -7.78
N GLY A 110 8.62 19.68 -8.35
CA GLY A 110 8.59 20.53 -9.52
C GLY A 110 9.24 21.87 -9.18
N PRO A 111 10.24 22.34 -9.95
CA PRO A 111 10.86 23.63 -9.71
C PRO A 111 9.84 24.78 -9.83
N ALA A 112 10.14 25.89 -9.15
CA ALA A 112 9.16 26.87 -8.74
C ALA A 112 8.49 27.69 -9.87
N ARG A 113 7.46 28.45 -9.45
CA ARG A 113 6.80 29.57 -10.17
C ARG A 113 7.72 30.26 -11.18
N GLY A 114 7.20 30.47 -12.39
CA GLY A 114 7.96 31.02 -13.51
C GLY A 114 8.59 32.40 -13.25
N VAL A 115 9.78 32.59 -13.82
CA VAL A 115 10.54 33.84 -13.83
C VAL A 115 10.79 34.26 -15.27
N ASN A 116 10.26 35.42 -15.68
CA ASN A 116 10.54 36.07 -16.96
C ASN A 116 9.98 37.51 -16.94
N PRO A 117 10.45 38.48 -17.74
CA PRO A 117 11.68 38.53 -18.54
C PRO A 117 12.52 39.83 -18.30
N LYS A 118 13.54 40.04 -19.14
CA LYS A 118 14.21 41.32 -19.51
C LYS A 118 15.32 41.87 -18.60
N ARG A 119 16.55 41.84 -19.15
CA ARG A 119 17.16 43.07 -19.73
C ARG A 119 18.20 42.73 -20.81
N GLN A 120 18.37 43.65 -21.78
CA GLN A 120 19.36 43.55 -22.86
C GLN A 120 20.45 44.61 -22.68
N SER A 121 21.72 44.22 -22.84
CA SER A 121 22.86 45.04 -23.30
C SER A 121 24.11 44.14 -23.28
N ALA A 122 24.78 43.74 -24.37
CA ALA A 122 25.31 44.44 -25.56
C ALA A 122 26.80 44.82 -25.40
N ALA A 123 27.59 44.55 -26.46
CA ALA A 123 29.06 44.67 -26.56
C ALA A 123 29.87 43.67 -25.70
N ARG A 124 31.12 43.27 -26.05
CA ARG A 124 32.02 43.75 -27.13
C ARG A 124 32.99 42.64 -27.61
N PHE A 125 33.51 42.77 -28.83
CA PHE A 125 34.62 41.97 -29.41
C PHE A 125 35.95 42.19 -28.63
N SER A 126 37.03 41.41 -28.76
CA SER A 126 37.48 40.40 -29.75
C SER A 126 38.28 39.26 -29.02
N SER A 127 39.20 38.42 -29.53
CA SER A 127 40.07 38.35 -30.73
C SER A 127 40.44 36.88 -31.10
N VAL A 128 41.53 36.64 -31.87
CA VAL A 128 42.04 35.31 -32.30
C VAL A 128 43.59 35.28 -32.26
N ALA A 129 44.21 34.22 -31.73
CA ALA A 129 45.61 33.86 -32.04
C ALA A 129 46.00 32.38 -31.76
N THR A 130 46.69 31.81 -32.74
CA THR A 130 47.56 30.62 -32.87
C THR A 130 48.64 30.39 -31.78
N ALA A 131 49.37 29.24 -31.66
CA ALA A 131 49.21 27.83 -32.11
C ALA A 131 50.45 26.94 -31.69
N ARG A 132 50.33 25.60 -31.88
CA ARG A 132 51.38 24.63 -32.31
C ARG A 132 52.39 24.00 -31.30
N ALA A 133 52.46 22.64 -31.36
CA ALA A 133 53.63 21.73 -31.09
C ALA A 133 54.22 21.59 -29.65
N ALA A 134 54.99 20.55 -29.30
CA ALA A 134 55.06 19.11 -29.71
C ALA A 134 56.08 18.32 -28.84
N ALA A 135 55.94 16.98 -28.77
CA ALA A 135 56.97 15.97 -28.40
C ALA A 135 57.56 15.99 -26.95
N LYS A 136 58.37 15.03 -26.47
CA LYS A 136 58.37 13.54 -26.50
C LYS A 136 59.59 12.98 -25.71
N ALA A 137 59.40 12.44 -24.51
CA ALA A 137 60.29 11.49 -23.81
C ALA A 137 59.46 10.87 -22.64
N LYS A 138 59.43 9.57 -22.29
CA LYS A 138 60.40 8.45 -22.26
C LYS A 138 61.60 8.64 -21.32
N ASN A 139 61.49 8.09 -20.11
CA ASN A 139 62.46 7.12 -19.59
C ASN A 139 61.74 6.11 -18.66
N ASP A 140 62.37 4.98 -18.37
CA ASP A 140 61.73 3.78 -17.80
C ASP A 140 61.87 3.66 -16.27
N GLY A 141 60.88 3.03 -15.62
CA GLY A 141 60.83 2.75 -14.17
C GLY A 141 60.46 1.29 -13.89
N LYS A 142 61.45 0.38 -13.97
CA LYS A 142 61.25 -1.07 -13.98
C LYS A 142 61.30 -1.70 -12.58
N GLY A 143 60.15 -2.11 -12.05
CA GLY A 143 60.03 -2.96 -10.85
C GLY A 143 58.96 -4.04 -11.06
N ARG A 144 59.20 -5.27 -10.60
CA ARG A 144 58.28 -6.42 -10.75
C ARG A 144 57.50 -6.68 -9.44
N PRO A 145 56.32 -7.31 -9.51
CA PRO A 145 55.60 -7.81 -8.34
C PRO A 145 56.18 -9.14 -7.84
N ASN A 146 55.94 -9.45 -6.55
CA ASN A 146 55.34 -10.70 -6.05
C ASN A 146 55.60 -10.84 -4.54
N GLU A 147 54.53 -10.87 -3.74
CA GLU A 147 54.19 -11.94 -2.78
C GLU A 147 52.69 -11.87 -2.48
#